data_AF-A0A1H1D2K5-F1
#
_entry.id   AF-A0A1H1D2K5-F1
#
_cell.length_a   1.000
_cell.length_b   1.000
_cell.length_c   1.000
_cell.angle_alpha   90.00
_cell.angle_beta   90.00
_cell.angle_gamma   90.00
#
_symmetry.space_group_name_H-M   'P 1'
#
loop_
_entity.id
_entity.type
_entity.pdbx_description
1 polymer ?
#
loop_
_entity_poly.entity_id
_entity_poly.type
_entity_poly.pdbx_seq_one_letter_code
_entity_poly.pdbx_strand_id
1 'polypeptide(L)'
;MVDLACSYPKAQILKGLFEPNYVPPAVEPIYRFAIYGATTSRGGILREPSRDWQIDGRAAKVGGIGDVVEYPDGTSATIVSALSLEDSPHFVPLAFVGSELDNGDIITDSPERKGEASSRFIIIR
;
A
#
# COMPACT_ATOMS: atom_id res chain seq x y z
N MET A 1 -4.64 32.49 -23.02
CA MET A 1 -4.98 32.44 -21.58
C MET A 1 -5.74 31.16 -21.35
N VAL A 2 -5.20 30.23 -20.56
CA VAL A 2 -5.89 28.98 -20.20
C VAL A 2 -6.18 29.11 -18.71
N ASP A 3 -7.46 29.25 -18.37
CA ASP A 3 -7.92 29.19 -16.99
C ASP A 3 -7.85 27.71 -16.53
N LEU A 4 -6.84 27.36 -15.75
CA LEU A 4 -6.87 26.15 -14.94
C LEU A 4 -7.70 26.46 -13.69
N ALA A 5 -9.03 26.34 -13.81
CA ALA A 5 -9.88 26.26 -12.65
C ALA A 5 -9.61 24.92 -11.93
N CYS A 6 -8.75 24.94 -10.91
CA CYS A 6 -8.68 23.88 -9.92
C CYS A 6 -10.04 23.79 -9.22
N SER A 7 -10.88 22.84 -9.64
CA SER A 7 -12.11 22.50 -8.93
C SER A 7 -11.74 21.82 -7.61
N TYR A 8 -11.71 22.58 -6.52
CA TYR A 8 -11.65 21.99 -5.19
C TYR A 8 -12.91 21.14 -4.96
N PRO A 9 -12.80 19.89 -4.49
CA PRO A 9 -13.96 19.14 -4.08
C PRO A 9 -14.70 19.95 -3.00
N LYS A 10 -16.01 20.07 -3.13
CA LYS A 10 -16.87 20.79 -2.19
C LYS A 10 -16.59 20.23 -0.79
N ALA A 11 -16.08 21.07 0.11
CA ALA A 11 -15.76 20.66 1.48
C ALA A 11 -17.00 20.03 2.11
N GLN A 12 -16.93 18.74 2.39
CA GLN A 12 -17.98 18.03 3.10
C GLN A 12 -17.77 18.27 4.59
N ILE A 13 -18.73 18.92 5.25
CA ILE A 13 -18.73 19.05 6.71
C ILE A 13 -19.15 17.69 7.26
N LEU A 14 -18.17 16.90 7.69
CA LEU A 14 -18.40 15.70 8.46
C LEU A 14 -18.87 16.13 9.85
N LYS A 15 -20.12 15.80 10.20
CA LYS A 15 -20.71 16.15 11.49
C LYS A 15 -19.82 15.61 12.61
N GLY A 16 -19.42 16.51 13.50
CA GLY A 16 -18.63 16.16 14.67
C GLY A 16 -17.13 15.98 14.45
N LEU A 17 -16.57 16.09 13.24
CA LEU A 17 -15.13 15.84 12.96
C LEU A 17 -14.16 16.61 13.88
N PHE A 18 -14.60 17.75 14.43
CA PHE A 18 -13.81 18.59 15.34
C PHE A 18 -14.36 18.61 16.78
N GLU A 19 -15.35 17.78 17.09
CA GLU A 19 -15.87 17.64 18.45
C GLU A 19 -14.95 16.72 19.26
N PRO A 20 -14.70 16.99 20.55
CA PRO A 20 -13.84 16.14 21.40
C PRO A 20 -14.32 14.69 21.50
N ASN A 21 -15.62 14.47 21.28
CA ASN A 21 -16.27 13.16 21.36
C ASN A 21 -16.40 12.49 19.99
N TYR A 22 -15.75 13.01 18.95
CA TYR A 22 -15.75 12.39 17.64
C TYR A 22 -15.09 11.03 17.69
N VAL A 23 -15.84 10.02 17.27
CA VAL A 23 -15.30 8.70 16.96
C VAL A 23 -15.44 8.52 15.46
N PRO A 24 -14.34 8.37 14.70
CA PRO A 24 -14.42 8.02 13.30
C PRO A 24 -15.27 6.75 13.14
N PRO A 25 -16.21 6.70 12.19
CA PRO A 25 -16.92 5.46 11.92
C PRO A 25 -15.89 4.37 11.60
N ALA A 26 -16.13 3.15 12.09
CA ALA A 26 -15.27 2.02 11.76
C ALA A 26 -15.27 1.81 10.24
N VAL A 27 -14.08 1.76 9.65
CA VAL A 27 -13.88 1.48 8.23
C VAL A 27 -13.17 0.13 8.15
N GLU A 28 -13.65 -0.76 7.28
CA GLU A 28 -12.93 -1.99 6.99
C GLU A 28 -11.56 -1.66 6.39
N PRO A 29 -10.49 -2.33 6.83
CA PRO A 29 -9.17 -2.06 6.28
C PRO A 29 -9.16 -2.36 4.78
N ILE A 30 -8.66 -1.39 4.01
CA ILE A 30 -8.41 -1.52 2.58
C ILE A 30 -6.90 -1.59 2.41
N TYR A 31 -6.44 -2.66 1.76
CA TYR A 31 -5.01 -2.89 1.59
C TYR A 31 -4.55 -2.48 0.20
N ARG A 32 -3.69 -1.46 0.14
CA ARG A 32 -3.08 -1.02 -1.10
C ARG A 32 -1.85 -1.85 -1.40
N PHE A 33 -1.84 -2.55 -2.51
CA PHE A 33 -0.69 -3.40 -2.88
C PHE A 33 0.52 -2.57 -3.28
N ALA A 34 1.70 -3.03 -2.87
CA ALA A 34 2.96 -2.44 -3.30
C ALA A 34 3.26 -2.88 -4.73
N ILE A 35 3.03 -2.00 -5.71
CA ILE A 35 3.36 -2.26 -7.11
C ILE A 35 4.63 -1.51 -7.51
N TYR A 36 5.03 -1.63 -8.77
CA TYR A 36 6.11 -0.84 -9.35
C TYR A 36 5.97 0.64 -8.96
N GLY A 37 7.03 1.23 -8.42
CA GLY A 37 7.04 2.62 -7.98
C GLY A 37 6.47 2.87 -6.58
N ALA A 38 6.13 1.83 -5.82
CA ALA A 38 5.85 1.98 -4.39
C ALA A 38 7.08 2.56 -3.66
N THR A 39 6.82 3.41 -2.66
CA THR A 39 7.84 4.22 -1.99
C THR A 39 7.87 4.01 -0.49
N THR A 40 9.03 4.20 0.11
CA THR A 40 9.23 4.15 1.56
C THR A 40 9.45 5.54 2.16
N SER A 41 9.43 5.62 3.49
CA SER A 41 9.65 6.87 4.23
C SER A 41 11.04 7.47 4.02
N ARG A 42 12.06 6.61 3.81
CA ARG A 42 13.44 7.06 3.54
C ARG A 42 13.75 7.20 2.04
N GLY A 43 12.73 7.21 1.19
CA GLY A 43 12.86 7.46 -0.24
C GLY A 43 13.23 6.23 -1.07
N GLY A 44 13.11 5.03 -0.51
CA GLY A 44 13.27 3.78 -1.26
C GLY A 44 12.18 3.61 -2.30
N ILE A 45 12.48 2.92 -3.40
CA ILE A 45 11.55 2.67 -4.51
C ILE A 45 11.58 1.18 -4.89
N LEU A 46 10.40 0.55 -4.95
CA LEU A 46 10.23 -0.80 -5.49
C LEU A 46 10.25 -0.77 -7.02
N ARG A 47 11.24 -1.41 -7.65
CA ARG A 47 11.42 -1.40 -9.11
C ARG A 47 11.03 -2.69 -9.80
N GLU A 48 11.18 -3.83 -9.14
CA GLU A 48 10.97 -5.15 -9.76
C GLU A 48 10.05 -6.03 -8.89
N PRO A 49 8.76 -5.71 -8.78
CA PRO A 49 7.80 -6.57 -8.08
C PRO A 49 7.70 -7.94 -8.76
N SER A 50 7.75 -9.03 -7.98
CA SER A 50 7.89 -10.38 -8.53
C SER A 50 6.59 -11.19 -8.64
N ARG A 51 5.56 -10.88 -7.84
CA ARG A 51 4.34 -11.70 -7.74
C ARG A 51 3.30 -11.32 -8.79
N ASP A 52 2.68 -12.33 -9.39
CA ASP A 52 1.55 -12.13 -10.29
C ASP A 52 0.25 -12.01 -9.50
N TRP A 53 -0.51 -10.96 -9.77
CA TRP A 53 -1.82 -10.72 -9.17
C TRP A 53 -2.77 -10.03 -10.16
N GLN A 54 -4.05 -9.93 -9.80
CA GLN A 54 -5.02 -9.12 -10.52
C GLN A 54 -5.45 -7.93 -9.68
N ILE A 55 -5.27 -6.72 -10.21
CA ILE A 55 -5.75 -5.48 -9.61
C ILE A 55 -6.79 -4.90 -10.58
N ASP A 56 -8.02 -4.66 -10.10
CA ASP A 56 -9.14 -4.22 -10.94
C ASP A 56 -9.40 -5.12 -12.17
N GLY A 57 -9.21 -6.44 -12.02
CA GLY A 57 -9.36 -7.40 -13.12
C GLY A 57 -8.28 -7.32 -14.20
N ARG A 58 -7.18 -6.60 -13.94
CA ARG A 58 -6.01 -6.52 -14.83
C ARG A 58 -4.82 -7.21 -14.20
N ALA A 59 -4.10 -7.99 -15.00
CA ALA A 59 -2.85 -8.60 -14.58
C ALA A 59 -1.84 -7.51 -14.19
N ALA A 60 -1.25 -7.64 -13.00
CA ALA A 60 -0.27 -6.72 -12.46
C ALA A 60 0.81 -7.51 -11.69
N LYS A 61 1.99 -6.90 -11.61
CA LYS A 61 3.05 -7.36 -10.72
C LYS A 61 2.95 -6.65 -9.37
N VAL A 62 2.95 -7.43 -8.30
CA VAL A 62 2.88 -6.98 -6.91
C VAL A 62 4.15 -7.42 -6.19
N GLY A 63 4.64 -6.58 -5.29
CA GLY A 63 5.77 -6.91 -4.44
C GLY A 63 5.48 -8.12 -3.56
N GLY A 64 6.52 -8.81 -3.11
CA GLY A 64 6.41 -9.86 -2.11
C GLY A 64 7.63 -9.89 -1.20
N ILE A 65 7.59 -10.76 -0.18
CA ILE A 65 8.77 -11.04 0.65
C ILE A 65 9.92 -11.48 -0.27
N GLY A 66 11.09 -10.88 -0.07
CA GLY A 66 12.28 -11.12 -0.89
C GLY A 66 12.50 -10.10 -2.02
N ASP A 67 11.49 -9.30 -2.38
CA ASP A 67 11.68 -8.26 -3.39
C ASP A 67 12.51 -7.09 -2.82
N VAL A 68 13.29 -6.46 -3.71
CA VAL A 68 14.27 -5.44 -3.33
C VAL A 68 13.71 -4.03 -3.56
N VAL A 69 13.96 -3.17 -2.59
CA VAL A 69 13.70 -1.73 -2.64
C VAL A 69 15.04 -1.01 -2.72
N GLU A 70 15.18 -0.15 -3.72
CA GLU A 70 16.40 0.60 -4.01
C GLU A 70 16.31 2.02 -3.47
N TYR A 71 17.41 2.54 -2.92
CA TYR A 71 17.49 3.89 -2.36
C TYR A 71 18.34 4.82 -3.23
N PRO A 72 18.15 6.15 -3.13
CA PRO A 72 18.92 7.13 -3.90
C PRO A 72 20.43 7.12 -3.64
N ASP A 73 20.85 6.63 -2.47
CA ASP A 73 22.27 6.48 -2.10
C ASP A 73 22.92 5.22 -2.68
N GLY A 74 22.17 4.43 -3.45
CA GLY A 74 22.62 3.18 -4.06
C GLY A 74 22.54 1.97 -3.13
N THR A 75 22.09 2.13 -1.89
CA THR A 75 21.81 1.00 -1.00
C THR A 75 20.48 0.33 -1.36
N SER A 76 20.25 -0.85 -0.80
CA SER A 76 19.01 -1.59 -0.99
C SER A 76 18.56 -2.26 0.30
N ALA A 77 17.30 -2.63 0.33
CA ALA A 77 16.69 -3.39 1.42
C ALA A 77 15.64 -4.35 0.87
N THR A 78 15.39 -5.41 1.62
CA THR A 78 14.48 -6.49 1.21
C THR A 78 13.15 -6.35 1.93
N ILE A 79 12.04 -6.56 1.23
CA ILE A 79 10.72 -6.67 1.87
C ILE A 79 10.69 -7.94 2.72
N VAL A 80 10.31 -7.79 4.00
CA VAL A 80 10.23 -8.89 4.97
C VAL A 80 8.83 -9.14 5.49
N SER A 81 7.85 -8.29 5.20
CA SER A 81 6.47 -8.55 5.59
C SER A 81 5.47 -8.40 4.44
N ALA A 82 4.40 -9.19 4.50
CA ALA A 82 3.38 -9.27 3.46
C ALA A 82 2.02 -9.67 4.04
N LEU A 83 0.97 -9.49 3.23
CA LEU A 83 -0.37 -10.02 3.50
C LEU A 83 -0.45 -11.46 3.02
N SER A 84 -1.09 -12.30 3.83
CA SER A 84 -1.52 -13.64 3.46
C SER A 84 -2.99 -13.85 3.81
N LEU A 85 -3.63 -14.85 3.23
CA LEU A 85 -4.98 -15.26 3.60
C LEU A 85 -4.91 -16.37 4.65
N GLU A 86 -5.58 -16.17 5.78
CA GLU A 86 -5.58 -17.09 6.92
C GLU A 86 -5.96 -18.53 6.54
N ASP A 87 -6.97 -18.70 5.70
CA ASP A 87 -7.51 -20.00 5.30
C ASP A 87 -6.96 -20.52 3.95
N SER A 88 -5.94 -19.89 3.39
CA SER A 88 -5.43 -20.27 2.07
C SER A 88 -3.91 -20.46 2.09
N PRO A 89 -3.44 -21.68 2.42
CA PRO A 89 -2.00 -21.99 2.50
C PRO A 89 -1.29 -21.92 1.14
N HIS A 90 -2.03 -21.92 0.03
CA HIS A 90 -1.50 -21.73 -1.32
C HIS A 90 -1.52 -20.28 -1.79
N PHE A 91 -2.06 -19.36 -0.97
CA PHE A 91 -2.04 -17.95 -1.29
C PHE A 91 -0.59 -17.46 -1.32
N VAL A 92 -0.24 -16.77 -2.40
CA VAL A 92 1.07 -16.16 -2.56
C VAL A 92 1.09 -14.86 -1.76
N PRO A 93 1.95 -14.69 -0.74
CA PRO A 93 1.94 -13.49 0.07
C PRO A 93 2.31 -12.24 -0.74
N LEU A 94 1.55 -11.17 -0.53
CA LEU A 94 1.66 -9.93 -1.30
C LEU A 94 2.04 -8.75 -0.40
N ALA A 95 3.03 -7.97 -0.82
CA ALA A 95 3.44 -6.75 -0.15
C ALA A 95 2.39 -5.64 -0.33
N PHE A 96 2.31 -4.76 0.66
CA PHE A 96 1.30 -3.71 0.76
C PHE A 96 1.88 -2.43 1.36
N VAL A 97 1.12 -1.34 1.31
CA VAL A 97 1.45 -0.12 2.07
C VAL A 97 1.35 -0.44 3.56
N GLY A 98 2.50 -0.48 4.23
CA GLY A 98 2.69 -0.99 5.59
C GLY A 98 3.65 -2.18 5.68
N SER A 99 4.06 -2.77 4.55
CA SER A 99 5.11 -3.79 4.54
C SER A 99 6.43 -3.25 5.07
N GLU A 100 7.08 -4.04 5.92
CA GLU A 100 8.35 -3.76 6.57
C GLU A 100 9.51 -4.27 5.71
N LEU A 101 10.66 -3.61 5.84
CA LEU A 101 11.91 -3.96 5.19
C LEU A 101 12.94 -4.41 6.23
N ASP A 102 13.91 -5.22 5.82
CA ASP A 102 14.98 -5.75 6.69
C ASP A 102 15.83 -4.67 7.38
N ASN A 103 15.94 -3.50 6.76
CA ASN A 103 16.64 -2.33 7.30
C ASN A 103 15.76 -1.46 8.23
N GLY A 104 14.53 -1.89 8.54
CA GLY A 104 13.58 -1.20 9.40
C GLY A 104 12.78 -0.08 8.73
N ASP A 105 12.87 0.14 7.41
CA ASP A 105 11.95 1.02 6.70
C ASP A 105 10.58 0.36 6.49
N ILE A 106 9.63 1.14 6.01
CA ILE A 106 8.26 0.70 5.72
C ILE A 106 7.83 1.27 4.38
N ILE A 107 7.13 0.48 3.57
CA ILE A 107 6.44 0.98 2.36
C ILE A 107 5.30 1.90 2.80
N THR A 108 5.37 3.18 2.44
CA THR A 108 4.43 4.22 2.87
C THR A 108 3.45 4.64 1.79
N ASP A 109 3.77 4.43 0.51
CA ASP A 109 2.84 4.74 -0.58
C ASP A 109 3.03 3.81 -1.78
N SER A 110 2.01 3.76 -2.64
CA SER A 110 1.99 2.95 -3.86
C SER A 110 1.27 3.68 -5.00
N PRO A 111 1.67 3.51 -6.26
CA PRO A 111 0.87 4.02 -7.37
C PRO A 111 -0.55 3.42 -7.41
N GLU A 112 -0.75 2.21 -6.87
CA GLU A 112 -2.05 1.61 -6.63
C GLU A 112 -2.89 2.48 -5.65
N ARG A 113 -4.15 2.78 -5.97
CA ARG A 113 -4.98 3.77 -5.24
C ARG A 113 -6.29 3.25 -4.68
N LYS A 114 -6.79 2.11 -5.15
CA LYS A 114 -8.10 1.59 -4.76
C LYS A 114 -8.00 0.65 -3.58
N GLY A 115 -6.93 -0.13 -3.54
CA GLY A 115 -6.70 -1.23 -2.62
C GLY A 115 -7.72 -2.35 -2.74
N GLU A 116 -7.42 -3.48 -2.11
CA GLU A 116 -8.33 -4.60 -1.97
C GLU A 116 -9.09 -4.50 -0.64
N ALA A 117 -10.41 -4.71 -0.72
CA ALA A 117 -11.27 -4.86 0.44
C ALA A 117 -11.41 -6.36 0.75
N SER A 118 -10.77 -6.83 1.82
CA SER A 118 -10.97 -8.18 2.33
C SER A 118 -10.69 -8.23 3.82
N SER A 119 -11.64 -8.76 4.58
CA SER A 119 -11.59 -8.83 6.03
C SER A 119 -10.75 -10.01 6.57
N ARG A 120 -10.04 -10.76 5.71
CA ARG A 120 -9.37 -12.04 6.06
C ARG A 120 -7.86 -12.09 5.80
N PHE A 121 -7.23 -10.94 5.61
CA PHE A 121 -5.78 -10.89 5.52
C PHE A 121 -5.13 -10.92 6.90
N ILE A 122 -4.04 -11.67 7.00
CA ILE A 122 -3.09 -11.63 8.12
C ILE A 122 -1.75 -11.08 7.63
N ILE A 123 -1.00 -10.44 8.51
CA ILE A 123 0.36 -9.98 8.19
C ILE A 123 1.34 -11.06 8.60
N ILE A 124 2.17 -11.50 7.66
CA ILE A 124 3.28 -12.43 7.90
C ILE A 124 4.62 -11.69 7.82
N ARG A 125 5.62 -12.22 8.53
CA ARG A 125 7.01 -11.73 8.60
C ARG A 125 7.99 -12.88 8.45
#